data_AF-A0A7Z0VNW0-F1
#
_entry.id   AF-A0A7Z0VNW0-F1
#
_cell.length_a   1.000
_cell.length_b   1.000
_cell.length_c   1.000
_cell.angle_alpha   90.00
_cell.angle_beta   90.00
_cell.angle_gamma   90.00
#
_symmetry.space_group_name_H-M   'P 1'
#
loop_
_entity.id
_entity.type
_entity.pdbx_description
1 polymer ?
#
loop_
_entity_poly.entity_id
_entity_poly.type
_entity_poly.pdbx_seq_one_letter_code
_entity_poly.pdbx_strand_id
1 'polypeptide(L)'
;MSFSSAFESAIYGYFRRRLIEDSDTHEEFSKMSCFKRFSLVGLFLICAGQAAVAGNVADGIMVDDPYVRAVPPGQPNSASFMGLHNMGKEGSALTAASSPAAEVVELHTHTMEEGMMRMRKVEKIDLPVGEMVKLQPGGLHLMLIGLKQKLVQDEKVSLTLTFEDGSSLQVDAPVRKLQMRMKQDGHQRHMH
;
A
#
# COMPACT_ATOMS: atom_id res chain seq x y z
N MET A 1 -22.36 17.18 -18.90
CA MET A 1 -23.07 17.98 -17.88
C MET A 1 -23.34 17.08 -16.69
N SER A 2 -23.09 17.62 -15.50
CA SER A 2 -22.83 16.95 -14.21
C SER A 2 -23.76 15.80 -13.81
N PHE A 3 -23.17 14.72 -13.34
CA PHE A 3 -23.78 13.74 -12.44
C PHE A 3 -22.90 13.65 -11.19
N SER A 4 -23.34 14.27 -10.10
CA SER A 4 -23.09 13.81 -8.71
C SER A 4 -23.61 14.85 -7.73
N SER A 5 -24.88 14.73 -7.36
CA SER A 5 -25.46 15.39 -6.19
C SER A 5 -26.54 14.47 -5.63
N ALA A 6 -26.12 13.34 -5.09
CA ALA A 6 -27.01 12.38 -4.44
C ALA A 6 -26.26 11.67 -3.31
N PHE A 7 -25.91 12.41 -2.26
CA PHE A 7 -25.54 11.79 -0.97
C PHE A 7 -25.76 12.74 0.22
N GLU A 8 -26.86 13.51 0.22
CA GLU A 8 -27.15 14.49 1.27
C GLU A 8 -28.50 14.27 1.99
N SER A 9 -29.07 13.06 1.94
CA SER A 9 -30.45 12.83 2.39
C SER A 9 -30.63 11.72 3.45
N ALA A 10 -29.64 11.46 4.30
CA ALA A 10 -29.69 10.30 5.22
C ALA A 10 -29.57 10.60 6.73
N ILE A 11 -29.62 11.85 7.21
CA ILE A 11 -29.48 12.12 8.67
C ILE A 11 -30.53 13.11 9.22
N TYR A 12 -31.74 13.16 8.65
CA TYR A 12 -32.84 13.99 9.21
C TYR A 12 -34.08 13.21 9.67
N GLY A 13 -33.99 11.87 9.73
CA GLY A 13 -35.14 11.01 10.02
C GLY A 13 -35.32 10.57 11.48
N TYR A 14 -34.41 10.89 12.40
CA TYR A 14 -34.37 10.22 13.71
C TYR A 14 -34.80 11.05 14.93
N PHE A 15 -35.31 12.27 14.72
CA PHE A 15 -35.60 13.21 15.82
C PHE A 15 -37.09 13.50 16.08
N ARG A 16 -37.99 12.55 15.79
CA ARG A 16 -39.43 12.78 16.01
C ARG A 16 -40.22 11.52 16.36
N ARG A 17 -39.85 10.82 17.44
CA ARG A 17 -40.77 9.86 18.08
C ARG A 17 -40.32 9.40 19.49
N ARG A 18 -40.53 10.22 20.52
CA ARG A 18 -40.76 9.73 21.88
C ARG A 18 -41.27 10.85 22.79
N LEU A 19 -42.29 10.53 23.58
CA LEU A 19 -42.76 11.22 24.79
C LEU A 19 -43.85 12.29 24.59
N ILE A 20 -45.05 11.78 24.30
CA ILE A 20 -46.34 12.30 24.80
C ILE A 20 -47.02 11.10 25.50
N GLU A 21 -47.79 11.37 26.56
CA GLU A 21 -48.37 10.45 27.57
C GLU A 21 -47.37 10.12 28.69
N ASP A 22 -47.56 10.53 29.95
CA ASP A 22 -48.77 10.40 30.76
C ASP A 22 -49.11 11.61 31.64
N SER A 23 -50.42 11.78 31.88
CA SER A 23 -51.05 12.71 32.81
C SER A 23 -51.26 12.09 34.21
N ASP A 24 -51.52 12.99 35.17
CA ASP A 24 -52.14 12.77 36.48
C ASP A 24 -51.28 12.20 37.62
N THR A 25 -50.92 13.06 38.58
CA THR A 25 -51.45 12.98 39.97
C THR A 25 -51.05 14.20 40.79
N HIS A 26 -52.02 14.69 41.57
CA HIS A 26 -52.04 15.86 42.44
C HIS A 26 -51.12 15.77 43.67
N GLU A 27 -50.82 16.95 44.26
CA GLU A 27 -50.67 17.27 45.70
C GLU A 27 -49.86 16.29 46.57
N GLU A 28 -48.92 16.67 47.43
CA GLU A 28 -48.81 17.82 48.32
C GLU A 28 -47.50 17.62 49.12
N PHE A 29 -47.24 18.50 50.08
CA PHE A 29 -46.37 18.31 51.24
C PHE A 29 -44.86 18.59 51.15
N SER A 30 -44.57 19.71 51.81
CA SER A 30 -43.51 19.87 52.79
C SER A 30 -42.13 20.18 52.21
N LYS A 31 -41.80 21.47 52.17
CA LYS A 31 -41.20 22.21 53.31
C LYS A 31 -39.72 21.91 53.48
N MET A 32 -39.01 23.03 53.59
CA MET A 32 -37.80 23.24 54.35
C MET A 32 -36.48 22.75 53.74
N SER A 33 -35.83 23.74 53.13
CA SER A 33 -34.60 24.34 53.66
C SER A 33 -33.30 23.53 53.59
N CYS A 34 -32.27 24.31 53.25
CA CYS A 34 -30.90 24.20 53.74
C CYS A 34 -29.94 23.39 52.85
N PHE A 35 -29.15 24.12 52.05
CA PHE A 35 -27.67 24.11 51.97
C PHE A 35 -27.22 24.40 50.53
N LYS A 36 -26.85 25.64 50.19
CA LYS A 36 -25.49 26.21 50.39
C LYS A 36 -24.45 25.57 49.46
N ARG A 37 -24.25 26.19 48.27
CA ARG A 37 -22.96 26.71 47.77
C ARG A 37 -23.05 27.15 46.31
N PHE A 38 -23.13 28.46 46.13
CA PHE A 38 -22.56 29.19 44.99
C PHE A 38 -21.06 28.86 44.91
N SER A 39 -20.55 28.37 43.77
CA SER A 39 -19.32 28.85 43.14
C SER A 39 -18.91 27.98 41.94
N LEU A 40 -18.31 28.66 40.94
CA LEU A 40 -17.35 28.18 39.94
C LEU A 40 -17.86 27.67 38.57
N VAL A 41 -17.88 28.64 37.65
CA VAL A 41 -17.10 28.67 36.38
C VAL A 41 -17.35 27.53 35.41
N GLY A 42 -18.14 27.83 34.37
CA GLY A 42 -18.02 27.16 33.09
C GLY A 42 -16.77 27.63 32.36
N LEU A 43 -15.93 26.69 31.89
CA LEU A 43 -15.00 26.91 30.79
C LEU A 43 -14.62 25.56 30.16
N PHE A 44 -15.29 25.25 29.05
CA PHE A 44 -14.69 24.78 27.79
C PHE A 44 -13.49 23.83 27.89
N LEU A 45 -13.71 22.53 27.67
CA LEU A 45 -12.65 21.61 27.26
C LEU A 45 -13.22 20.47 26.40
N ILE A 46 -13.82 20.86 25.26
CA ILE A 46 -13.95 19.98 24.10
C ILE A 46 -12.56 19.93 23.46
N CYS A 47 -11.68 19.08 24.01
CA CYS A 47 -10.48 18.66 23.29
C CYS A 47 -10.87 17.46 22.44
N ALA A 48 -11.62 17.72 21.36
CA ALA A 48 -11.77 16.76 20.27
C ALA A 48 -10.40 16.67 19.58
N GLY A 49 -9.55 15.77 20.09
CA GLY A 49 -8.25 15.49 19.51
C GLY A 49 -8.44 15.12 18.04
N GLN A 50 -7.91 15.96 17.15
CA GLN A 50 -7.81 15.66 15.74
C GLN A 50 -6.92 14.42 15.60
N ALA A 51 -7.52 13.28 15.23
CA ALA A 51 -6.74 12.16 14.74
C ALA A 51 -6.04 12.64 13.47
N ALA A 52 -4.73 12.82 13.54
CA ALA A 52 -3.91 13.03 12.36
C ALA A 52 -4.09 11.78 11.49
N VAL A 53 -4.81 11.93 10.38
CA VAL A 53 -4.82 10.93 9.32
C VAL A 53 -3.40 10.90 8.75
N ALA A 54 -2.59 9.95 9.24
CA ALA A 54 -1.36 9.58 8.56
C ALA A 54 -1.77 9.14 7.15
N GLY A 55 -1.20 9.78 6.12
CA GLY A 55 -1.44 9.37 4.74
C GLY A 55 -0.89 7.96 4.53
N ASN A 56 -1.58 7.15 3.73
CA ASN A 56 -1.10 5.81 3.41
C ASN A 56 0.23 5.93 2.66
N VAL A 57 1.19 5.07 2.97
CA VAL A 57 2.48 5.01 2.25
C VAL A 57 2.24 4.82 0.76
N ALA A 58 1.32 3.93 0.38
CA ALA A 58 0.99 3.63 -1.01
C ALA A 58 0.65 4.87 -1.85
N ASP A 59 0.01 5.89 -1.26
CA ASP A 59 -0.36 7.13 -1.96
C ASP A 59 0.87 8.00 -2.31
N GLY A 60 1.97 7.80 -1.59
CA GLY A 60 3.25 8.49 -1.79
C GLY A 60 4.26 7.71 -2.63
N ILE A 61 3.95 6.47 -3.06
CA ILE A 61 4.88 5.68 -3.87
C ILE A 61 4.57 5.86 -5.37
N MET A 62 5.55 6.37 -6.11
CA MET A 62 5.52 6.40 -7.57
C MET A 62 6.23 5.16 -8.11
N VAL A 63 5.64 4.53 -9.13
CA VAL A 63 6.20 3.34 -9.77
C VAL A 63 6.67 3.69 -11.18
N ASP A 64 7.95 3.49 -11.43
CA ASP A 64 8.62 3.79 -12.68
C ASP A 64 8.88 2.53 -13.50
N ASP A 65 8.48 2.58 -14.77
CA ASP A 65 8.72 1.56 -15.78
C ASP A 65 8.53 0.10 -15.29
N PRO A 66 7.37 -0.27 -14.72
CA PRO A 66 7.15 -1.63 -14.28
C PRO A 66 7.12 -2.58 -15.47
N TYR A 67 7.77 -3.74 -15.36
CA TYR A 67 7.67 -4.80 -16.35
C TYR A 67 7.82 -6.19 -15.73
N VAL A 68 7.27 -7.19 -16.41
CA VAL A 68 7.47 -8.61 -16.08
C VAL A 68 8.32 -9.24 -17.18
N ARG A 69 9.27 -10.09 -16.79
CA ARG A 69 10.07 -10.83 -17.76
C ARG A 69 9.22 -11.88 -18.48
N ALA A 70 9.26 -11.86 -19.81
CA ALA A 70 8.73 -12.94 -20.61
C ALA A 70 9.57 -14.22 -20.40
N VAL A 71 8.91 -15.34 -20.17
CA VAL A 71 9.54 -16.66 -20.06
C VAL A 71 9.00 -17.60 -21.14
N PRO A 72 9.82 -18.54 -21.64
CA PRO A 72 9.33 -19.56 -22.57
C PRO A 72 8.14 -20.36 -21.99
N PRO A 73 7.24 -20.87 -22.85
CA PRO A 73 6.16 -21.74 -22.39
C PRO A 73 6.70 -22.94 -21.61
N GLY A 74 6.09 -23.25 -20.46
CA GLY A 74 6.49 -24.36 -19.60
C GLY A 74 7.47 -23.99 -18.48
N GLN A 75 7.99 -22.76 -18.43
CA GLN A 75 8.70 -22.25 -17.26
C GLN A 75 7.70 -21.92 -16.14
N PRO A 76 7.85 -22.50 -14.93
CA PRO A 76 6.92 -22.29 -13.84
C PRO A 76 7.10 -20.92 -13.16
N ASN A 77 8.23 -20.24 -13.38
CA ASN A 77 8.60 -19.04 -12.63
C ASN A 77 9.03 -17.89 -13.56
N SER A 78 8.77 -16.65 -13.14
CA SER A 78 9.24 -15.43 -13.79
C SER A 78 9.68 -14.38 -12.75
N ALA A 79 10.18 -13.23 -13.19
CA ALA A 79 10.54 -12.11 -12.34
C ALA A 79 9.94 -10.80 -12.84
N SER A 80 9.56 -9.92 -11.93
CA SER A 80 9.11 -8.56 -12.19
C SER A 80 10.11 -7.54 -11.64
N PHE A 81 10.23 -6.45 -12.39
CA PHE A 81 11.18 -5.37 -12.22
C PHE A 81 10.45 -4.03 -12.34
N MET A 82 10.86 -3.04 -11.57
CA MET A 82 10.26 -1.71 -11.51
C MET A 82 11.15 -0.76 -10.71
N GLY A 83 11.02 0.55 -10.91
CA GLY A 83 11.51 1.56 -9.97
C GLY A 83 10.42 1.89 -8.96
N LEU A 84 10.76 1.95 -7.68
CA LEU A 84 9.87 2.44 -6.62
C LEU A 84 10.46 3.74 -6.08
N HIS A 85 9.77 4.85 -6.26
CA HIS A 85 10.19 6.16 -5.78
C HIS A 85 9.28 6.60 -4.64
N ASN A 86 9.84 6.73 -3.43
CA ASN A 86 9.08 7.19 -2.29
C ASN A 86 9.01 8.73 -2.28
N MET A 87 7.88 9.28 -2.72
CA MET A 87 7.51 10.71 -2.66
C MET A 87 6.74 11.08 -1.38
N GLY A 88 6.62 10.13 -0.44
CA GLY A 88 5.99 10.33 0.85
C GLY A 88 6.80 11.23 1.78
N LYS A 89 6.27 11.38 3.00
CA LYS A 89 6.91 12.19 4.06
C LYS A 89 7.78 11.35 5.00
N GLU A 90 7.60 10.03 4.99
CA GLU A 90 8.26 9.08 5.89
C GLU A 90 8.81 7.89 5.12
N GLY A 91 9.88 7.29 5.65
CA GLY A 91 10.47 6.09 5.07
C GLY A 91 9.50 4.93 5.23
N SER A 92 9.50 4.01 4.27
CA SER A 92 8.69 2.81 4.35
C SER A 92 9.47 1.60 3.85
N ALA A 93 8.84 0.43 3.83
CA ALA A 93 9.40 -0.76 3.24
C ALA A 93 8.30 -1.55 2.50
N LEU A 94 8.67 -2.13 1.36
CA LEU A 94 7.86 -3.14 0.69
C LEU A 94 8.05 -4.47 1.43
N THR A 95 6.98 -5.04 1.97
CA THR A 95 7.03 -6.27 2.79
C THR A 95 6.45 -7.47 2.06
N ALA A 96 5.51 -7.26 1.16
CA ALA A 96 4.91 -8.33 0.37
C ALA A 96 4.50 -7.84 -1.02
N ALA A 97 4.35 -8.80 -1.92
CA ALA A 97 3.71 -8.60 -3.20
C ALA A 97 2.80 -9.79 -3.51
N SER A 98 1.80 -9.60 -4.35
CA SER A 98 0.93 -10.67 -4.83
C SER A 98 0.48 -10.42 -6.26
N SER A 99 0.07 -11.48 -6.95
CA SER A 99 -0.47 -11.39 -8.31
C SER A 99 -1.45 -12.53 -8.58
N PRO A 100 -2.58 -12.29 -9.26
CA PRO A 100 -3.45 -13.35 -9.73
C PRO A 100 -2.78 -14.27 -10.76
N ALA A 101 -1.74 -13.80 -11.45
CA ALA A 101 -1.03 -14.56 -12.48
C ALA A 101 -0.06 -15.63 -11.91
N ALA A 102 0.22 -15.59 -10.61
CA ALA A 102 1.16 -16.50 -9.93
C ALA A 102 0.52 -17.15 -8.69
N GLU A 103 1.17 -18.18 -8.16
CA GLU A 103 0.80 -18.80 -6.89
C GLU A 103 1.36 -17.99 -5.71
N VAL A 104 2.64 -17.64 -5.78
CA VAL A 104 3.34 -16.86 -4.75
C VAL A 104 4.22 -15.82 -5.42
N VAL A 105 4.30 -14.63 -4.82
CA VAL A 105 5.30 -13.62 -5.18
C VAL A 105 6.22 -13.39 -3.99
N GLU A 106 7.52 -13.48 -4.23
CA GLU A 106 8.55 -13.32 -3.21
C GLU A 106 9.50 -12.17 -3.56
N LEU A 107 10.04 -11.51 -2.54
CA LEU A 107 11.04 -10.47 -2.72
C LEU A 107 12.43 -11.10 -2.68
N HIS A 108 13.23 -10.90 -3.72
CA HIS A 108 14.55 -11.54 -3.87
C HIS A 108 15.62 -10.49 -4.14
N THR A 109 16.85 -10.78 -3.69
CA THR A 109 18.05 -9.99 -3.94
C THR A 109 19.16 -10.88 -4.49
N HIS A 110 20.13 -10.27 -5.17
CA HIS A 110 21.38 -10.92 -5.52
C HIS A 110 22.49 -10.41 -4.61
N THR A 111 23.15 -11.32 -3.90
CA THR A 111 24.35 -11.01 -3.12
C THR A 111 25.55 -11.74 -3.71
N MET A 112 26.70 -11.05 -3.70
CA MET A 112 27.98 -11.67 -4.05
C MET A 112 28.53 -12.35 -2.80
N GLU A 113 28.56 -13.67 -2.81
CA GLU A 113 29.10 -14.46 -1.72
C GLU A 113 30.19 -15.36 -2.30
N GLU A 114 31.42 -15.23 -1.78
CA GLU A 114 32.58 -16.03 -2.22
C GLU A 114 32.88 -15.91 -3.73
N GLY A 115 32.63 -14.74 -4.32
CA GLY A 115 32.82 -14.50 -5.75
C GLY A 115 31.70 -15.08 -6.65
N MET A 116 30.66 -15.70 -6.07
CA MET A 116 29.50 -16.22 -6.79
C MET A 116 28.26 -15.35 -6.51
N MET A 117 27.51 -15.04 -7.57
CA MET A 117 26.21 -14.38 -7.44
C MET A 117 25.18 -15.39 -6.94
N ARG A 118 24.67 -15.21 -5.72
CA ARG A 118 23.61 -16.04 -5.14
C ARG A 118 22.33 -15.22 -5.03
N MET A 119 21.20 -15.83 -5.41
CA MET A 119 19.88 -15.26 -5.21
C MET A 119 19.39 -15.63 -3.80
N ARG A 120 18.95 -14.64 -3.03
CA ARG A 120 18.38 -14.86 -1.69
C ARG A 120 17.04 -14.16 -1.57
N LYS A 121 16.09 -14.81 -0.90
CA LYS A 121 14.85 -14.18 -0.46
C LYS A 121 15.15 -13.11 0.59
N VAL A 122 14.45 -11.99 0.51
CA VAL A 122 14.46 -10.91 1.51
C VAL A 122 13.05 -10.78 2.09
N GLU A 123 12.97 -10.40 3.37
CA GLU A 123 11.68 -10.19 4.05
C GLU A 123 11.06 -8.84 3.71
N LYS A 124 11.91 -7.84 3.45
CA LYS A 124 11.47 -6.50 3.07
C LYS A 124 12.50 -5.80 2.19
N ILE A 125 12.04 -4.79 1.45
CA ILE A 125 12.86 -3.86 0.69
C ILE A 125 12.58 -2.46 1.25
N ASP A 126 13.59 -1.87 1.89
CA ASP A 126 13.45 -0.51 2.44
C ASP A 126 13.35 0.52 1.30
N LEU A 127 12.47 1.50 1.48
CA LEU A 127 12.14 2.60 0.57
C LEU A 127 12.35 3.94 1.29
N PRO A 128 13.58 4.47 1.31
CA PRO A 128 13.88 5.76 1.93
C PRO A 128 13.14 6.91 1.24
N VAL A 129 12.75 7.94 2.01
CA VAL A 129 12.07 9.13 1.47
C VAL A 129 12.95 9.82 0.42
N GLY A 130 12.35 10.19 -0.71
CA GLY A 130 13.01 10.91 -1.78
C GLY A 130 13.92 10.04 -2.66
N GLU A 131 14.15 8.78 -2.28
CA GLU A 131 15.02 7.87 -3.01
C GLU A 131 14.24 6.90 -3.90
N MET A 132 14.82 6.62 -5.07
CA MET A 132 14.31 5.61 -5.98
C MET A 132 15.06 4.30 -5.77
N VAL A 133 14.33 3.27 -5.36
CA VAL A 133 14.83 1.90 -5.25
C VAL A 133 14.52 1.15 -6.54
N LYS A 134 15.57 0.66 -7.21
CA LYS A 134 15.44 -0.02 -8.50
C LYS A 134 15.42 -1.52 -8.32
N LEU A 135 14.30 -2.14 -8.70
CA LEU A 135 14.20 -3.58 -8.86
C LEU A 135 14.62 -3.91 -10.29
N GLN A 136 15.82 -4.49 -10.45
CA GLN A 136 16.45 -4.72 -11.75
C GLN A 136 17.16 -6.08 -11.81
N PRO A 137 17.41 -6.62 -13.01
CA PRO A 137 18.15 -7.86 -13.18
C PRO A 137 19.53 -7.80 -12.51
N GLY A 138 19.87 -8.81 -11.71
CA GLY A 138 21.13 -8.86 -10.95
C GLY A 138 21.14 -8.06 -9.65
N GLY A 139 20.00 -7.50 -9.24
CA GLY A 139 19.80 -6.86 -7.93
C GLY A 139 18.48 -7.28 -7.29
N LEU A 140 17.75 -6.32 -6.70
CA LEU A 140 16.42 -6.55 -6.14
C LEU A 140 15.40 -6.88 -7.23
N HIS A 141 14.48 -7.80 -6.98
CA HIS A 141 13.40 -8.13 -7.89
C HIS A 141 12.26 -8.89 -7.18
N LEU A 142 11.09 -8.91 -7.82
CA LEU A 142 9.96 -9.72 -7.36
C LEU A 142 9.96 -11.03 -8.15
N MET A 143 10.10 -12.15 -7.47
CA MET A 143 10.06 -13.49 -8.05
C MET A 143 8.62 -14.01 -8.05
N LEU A 144 8.07 -14.29 -9.23
CA LEU A 144 6.76 -14.88 -9.42
C LEU A 144 6.93 -16.40 -9.54
N ILE A 145 6.40 -17.14 -8.57
CA ILE A 145 6.49 -18.60 -8.48
C ILE A 145 5.13 -19.22 -8.79
N GLY A 146 5.12 -20.28 -9.59
CA GLY A 146 3.90 -21.02 -9.93
C GLY A 146 2.98 -20.21 -10.84
N LEU A 147 3.46 -19.84 -12.03
CA LEU A 147 2.66 -19.12 -13.02
C LEU A 147 1.40 -19.91 -13.40
N LYS A 148 0.23 -19.31 -13.20
CA LYS A 148 -1.08 -19.88 -13.49
C LYS A 148 -1.51 -19.66 -14.93
N GLN A 149 -0.91 -18.66 -15.58
CA GLN A 149 -1.16 -18.31 -16.98
C GLN A 149 0.14 -18.13 -17.74
N LYS A 150 0.06 -18.23 -19.07
CA LYS A 150 1.20 -17.94 -19.95
C LYS A 150 1.42 -16.44 -19.98
N LEU A 151 2.66 -16.00 -19.78
CA LEU A 151 3.03 -14.58 -19.92
C LEU A 151 3.29 -14.28 -21.39
N VAL A 152 2.30 -13.72 -22.09
CA VAL A 152 2.44 -13.31 -23.48
C VAL A 152 3.07 -11.92 -23.55
N GLN A 153 3.94 -11.68 -24.53
CA GLN A 153 4.56 -10.37 -24.72
C GLN A 153 3.48 -9.28 -24.86
N ASP A 154 3.73 -8.11 -24.27
CA ASP A 154 2.85 -6.93 -24.29
C ASP A 154 1.53 -7.09 -23.51
N GLU A 155 1.26 -8.28 -22.95
CA GLU A 155 0.19 -8.48 -21.97
C GLU A 155 0.54 -7.79 -20.64
N LYS A 156 -0.46 -7.34 -19.88
CA LYS A 156 -0.28 -6.72 -18.57
C LYS A 156 -0.53 -7.72 -17.47
N VAL A 157 0.38 -7.79 -16.52
CA VAL A 157 0.21 -8.54 -15.27
C VAL A 157 -0.07 -7.55 -14.15
N SER A 158 -1.21 -7.70 -13.50
CA SER A 158 -1.52 -6.94 -12.29
C SER A 158 -0.70 -7.47 -11.12
N LEU A 159 -0.03 -6.56 -10.41
CA LEU A 159 0.73 -6.82 -9.19
C LEU A 159 0.14 -5.96 -8.08
N THR A 160 -0.01 -6.52 -6.89
CA THR A 160 -0.38 -5.77 -5.70
C THR A 160 0.82 -5.76 -4.76
N LEU A 161 1.35 -4.57 -4.51
CA LEU A 161 2.46 -4.31 -3.60
C LEU A 161 1.88 -3.96 -2.22
N THR A 162 2.41 -4.56 -1.15
CA THR A 162 1.99 -4.29 0.22
C THR A 162 3.17 -3.72 1.00
N PHE A 163 2.93 -2.60 1.66
CA PHE A 163 3.93 -1.88 2.44
C PHE A 163 3.82 -2.19 3.93
N GLU A 164 4.82 -1.77 4.69
CA GLU A 164 4.93 -2.00 6.14
C GLU A 164 3.76 -1.43 6.95
N ASP A 165 3.14 -0.33 6.49
CA ASP A 165 1.95 0.27 7.12
C ASP A 165 0.65 -0.50 6.84
N GLY A 166 0.71 -1.59 6.06
CA GLY A 166 -0.43 -2.38 5.62
C GLY A 166 -1.17 -1.79 4.42
N SER A 167 -0.75 -0.63 3.90
CA SER A 167 -1.28 -0.08 2.67
C SER A 167 -0.87 -0.93 1.47
N SER A 168 -1.65 -0.84 0.39
CA SER A 168 -1.36 -1.58 -0.84
C SER A 168 -1.50 -0.72 -2.08
N LEU A 169 -0.65 -1.00 -3.07
CA LEU A 169 -0.62 -0.33 -4.35
C LEU A 169 -0.74 -1.35 -5.48
N GLN A 170 -1.71 -1.15 -6.36
CA GLN A 170 -1.87 -1.98 -7.55
C GLN A 170 -1.07 -1.39 -8.71
N VAL A 171 -0.31 -2.24 -9.38
CA VAL A 171 0.60 -1.89 -10.48
C VAL A 171 0.35 -2.84 -11.66
N ASP A 172 0.09 -2.27 -12.83
CA ASP A 172 0.01 -3.04 -14.07
C ASP A 172 1.36 -3.07 -14.78
N ALA A 173 2.00 -4.23 -14.79
CA ALA A 173 3.32 -4.42 -15.38
C ALA A 173 3.22 -5.13 -16.75
N PRO A 174 3.56 -4.48 -17.89
CA PRO A 174 3.64 -5.15 -19.18
C PRO A 174 4.73 -6.23 -19.21
N VAL A 175 4.45 -7.33 -19.92
CA VAL A 175 5.39 -8.43 -20.14
C VAL A 175 6.36 -8.04 -21.26
N ARG A 176 7.65 -7.99 -20.94
CA ARG A 176 8.74 -7.65 -21.87
C ARG A 176 9.74 -8.79 -21.95
N LYS A 177 10.25 -9.05 -23.16
CA LYS A 177 11.42 -9.91 -23.34
C LYS A 177 12.63 -9.18 -22.77
N LEU A 178 13.34 -9.82 -21.85
CA LEU A 178 14.61 -9.30 -21.38
C LEU A 178 15.60 -9.37 -22.55
N GLN A 179 15.80 -8.26 -23.27
CA GLN A 179 16.94 -8.11 -24.15
C GLN A 179 18.17 -7.97 -23.24
N MET A 180 18.85 -9.10 -23.03
CA MET A 180 20.21 -9.06 -22.51
C MET A 180 21.02 -8.23 -23.50
N ARG A 181 21.36 -6.99 -23.15
CA ARG A 181 22.42 -6.26 -23.84
C ARG A 181 23.68 -7.08 -23.63
N MET A 182 24.02 -7.93 -24.60
CA MET A 182 25.35 -8.49 -24.69
C MET A 182 26.31 -7.29 -24.76
N LYS A 183 26.94 -6.98 -23.63
CA LYS A 183 28.19 -6.24 -23.66
C LYS A 183 29.12 -7.16 -24.46
N GLN A 184 29.42 -6.78 -25.70
CA GLN A 184 30.53 -7.37 -26.43
C GLN A 184 31.78 -6.97 -25.67
N ASP A 185 32.19 -7.80 -24.70
CA ASP A 185 33.52 -7.73 -24.15
C ASP A 185 34.47 -8.15 -25.27
N GLY A 186 35.07 -7.14 -25.90
CA GLY A 186 36.05 -7.31 -26.96
C GLY A 186 37.23 -8.11 -26.43
N HIS A 187 37.29 -9.38 -26.80
CA HIS A 187 38.51 -10.17 -26.76
C HIS A 187 39.53 -9.53 -27.71
N GLN A 188 40.31 -8.58 -27.19
CA GLN A 188 41.56 -8.17 -27.83
C GLN A 188 42.53 -9.34 -27.71
N ARG A 189 42.70 -10.05 -28.82
CA ARG A 189 43.78 -11.03 -29.01
C ARG A 189 45.11 -10.28 -28.97
N HIS A 190 45.85 -10.40 -27.87
CA HIS A 190 47.26 -10.04 -27.83
C HIS A 190 48.04 -11.07 -28.67
N MET A 191 48.51 -10.64 -29.84
CA MET A 191 49.60 -11.28 -30.56
C MET A 191 50.83 -10.41 -30.36
N HIS A 192 51.89 -10.97 -29.76
CA HIS A 192 53.27 -10.52 -29.95
C HIS A 192 54.15 -11.75 -30.06
#